data_AF-A0AAW8ERK8-F1
#
_entry.id   AF-A0AAW8ERK8-F1
#
_cell.length_a   1.000
_cell.length_b   1.000
_cell.length_c   1.000
_cell.angle_alpha   90.00
_cell.angle_beta   90.00
_cell.angle_gamma   90.00
#
_symmetry.space_group_name_H-M   'P 1'
#
loop_
_entity.id
_entity.type
_entity.pdbx_description
1 polymer ?
#
loop_
_entity_poly.entity_id
_entity_poly.type
_entity_poly.pdbx_seq_one_letter_code
_entity_poly.pdbx_strand_id
1 'polypeptide(L)'
;MKHWIKRTLFGFAGLAVVAGSIAGCAGHRHGWGSGDSAEFRTRMVERVGSKLELDASQKQKLTVLAEKLQAQREAMRGAGGAGDPRSQFKALFAGNKLDQAAATRLVDEKTSAVRNGSPEIIAAAADFFDSLNAAQQQKVRDFMDRGGRRWRHHG
;
A
#
# COMPACT_ATOMS: atom_id res chain seq x y z
N MET A 1 31.83 10.07 0.13
CA MET A 1 30.92 8.96 0.52
C MET A 1 29.49 9.35 0.15
N LYS A 2 28.84 8.59 -0.74
CA LYS A 2 27.73 9.05 -1.60
C LYS A 2 26.40 9.16 -0.82
N HIS A 3 25.80 10.34 -0.85
CA HIS A 3 24.61 10.76 -0.07
C HIS A 3 23.29 10.05 -0.42
N TRP A 4 23.31 9.06 -1.32
CA TRP A 4 22.10 8.36 -1.80
C TRP A 4 21.62 7.26 -0.84
N ILE A 5 22.51 6.66 -0.05
CA ILE A 5 22.17 5.56 0.87
C ILE A 5 21.38 6.02 2.10
N LYS A 6 21.37 7.33 2.42
CA LYS A 6 20.53 7.87 3.51
C LYS A 6 19.07 8.11 3.09
N ARG A 7 18.75 8.01 1.79
CA ARG A 7 17.37 8.19 1.28
C ARG A 7 16.64 6.86 1.01
N THR A 8 17.33 5.72 1.10
CA THR A 8 16.79 4.41 0.71
C THR A 8 16.30 3.54 1.88
N LEU A 9 16.52 3.93 3.14
CA LEU A 9 16.05 3.16 4.30
C LEU A 9 14.54 3.27 4.59
N PHE A 10 13.80 4.06 3.80
CA PHE A 10 12.33 4.13 3.83
C PHE A 10 11.67 3.79 2.47
N GLY A 11 12.44 3.21 1.53
CA GLY A 11 12.01 3.00 0.14
C GLY A 11 11.63 1.58 -0.25
N PHE A 12 11.56 0.62 0.67
CA PHE A 12 11.20 -0.79 0.39
C PHE A 12 9.80 -1.16 0.91
N ALA A 13 8.84 -0.27 0.66
CA ALA A 13 7.42 -0.57 0.59
C ALA A 13 6.92 0.02 -0.73
N GLY A 14 7.08 -0.75 -1.80
CA GLY A 14 6.80 -0.35 -3.17
C GLY A 14 5.35 0.10 -3.36
N LEU A 15 5.13 1.41 -3.26
CA LEU A 15 4.46 2.26 -4.25
C LEU A 15 3.16 1.73 -4.91
N ALA A 16 2.34 0.98 -4.18
CA ALA A 16 0.93 0.74 -4.48
C ALA A 16 -0.04 1.43 -3.48
N VAL A 17 0.47 2.18 -2.49
CA VAL A 17 -0.38 2.78 -1.42
C VAL A 17 -0.20 4.32 -1.26
N VAL A 18 0.68 4.98 -2.00
CA VAL A 18 1.03 6.40 -1.74
C VAL A 18 0.13 7.41 -2.46
N ALA A 19 -1.19 7.16 -2.50
CA ALA A 19 -2.18 8.22 -2.70
C ALA A 19 -2.86 8.66 -1.39
N GLY A 20 -2.58 8.01 -0.25
CA GLY A 20 -3.30 8.26 1.00
C GLY A 20 -2.56 9.01 2.12
N SER A 21 -1.27 9.33 1.99
CA SER A 21 -0.47 9.81 3.13
C SER A 21 -0.09 11.30 3.13
N ILE A 22 -0.52 12.10 2.14
CA ILE A 22 -0.39 13.56 2.17
C ILE A 22 -1.76 14.21 1.90
N ALA A 23 -2.65 14.11 2.88
CA ALA A 23 -3.83 14.96 2.98
C ALA A 23 -4.17 15.19 4.47
N GLY A 24 -3.12 15.46 5.25
CA GLY A 24 -3.26 16.27 6.45
C GLY A 24 -3.22 17.73 6.01
N CYS A 25 -4.31 18.46 6.32
CA CYS A 25 -4.46 19.91 6.24
C CYS A 25 -4.84 20.49 4.86
N ALA A 26 -6.16 20.54 4.63
CA ALA A 26 -6.95 21.73 4.21
C ALA A 26 -8.04 21.38 3.19
N GLY A 27 -9.29 21.71 3.52
CA GLY A 27 -10.37 21.86 2.54
C GLY A 27 -11.33 20.68 2.41
N HIS A 28 -12.56 20.90 2.87
CA HIS A 28 -13.75 20.17 2.42
C HIS A 28 -13.78 20.01 0.89
N ARG A 29 -13.85 18.78 0.37
CA ARG A 29 -14.75 18.31 -0.71
C ARG A 29 -14.34 16.90 -1.20
N HIS A 30 -15.34 16.03 -1.30
CA HIS A 30 -15.32 14.68 -1.87
C HIS A 30 -14.50 13.58 -1.18
N GLY A 31 -15.14 12.99 -0.16
CA GLY A 31 -15.35 11.54 -0.03
C GLY A 31 -14.27 10.59 -0.55
N TRP A 32 -13.16 10.46 0.17
CA TRP A 32 -12.29 9.29 0.07
C TRP A 32 -12.03 8.70 1.46
N GLY A 33 -13.12 8.43 2.17
CA GLY A 33 -13.11 7.87 3.52
C GLY A 33 -14.06 6.69 3.75
N SER A 34 -14.83 6.28 2.72
CA SER A 34 -15.86 5.23 2.87
C SER A 34 -16.26 4.61 1.53
N GLY A 35 -15.32 4.48 0.58
CA GLY A 35 -15.58 3.74 -0.66
C GLY A 35 -15.47 2.24 -0.37
N ASP A 36 -16.40 1.45 -0.89
CA ASP A 36 -16.36 0.00 -0.78
C ASP A 36 -14.99 -0.52 -1.27
N SER A 37 -14.30 -1.24 -0.39
CA SER A 37 -12.95 -1.76 -0.64
C SER A 37 -12.90 -2.65 -1.88
N ALA A 38 -14.00 -3.36 -2.16
CA ALA A 38 -14.17 -4.19 -3.34
C ALA A 38 -14.27 -3.34 -4.62
N GLU A 39 -15.03 -2.24 -4.60
CA GLU A 39 -15.16 -1.35 -5.75
C GLU A 39 -13.83 -0.67 -6.09
N PHE A 40 -13.08 -0.24 -5.07
CA PHE A 40 -11.74 0.30 -5.27
C PHE A 40 -10.78 -0.72 -5.89
N ARG A 41 -10.84 -1.98 -5.42
CA ARG A 41 -10.05 -3.10 -5.95
C ARG A 41 -10.33 -3.31 -7.43
N THR A 42 -11.60 -3.41 -7.80
CA THR A 42 -12.02 -3.60 -9.20
C THR A 42 -11.53 -2.46 -10.09
N ARG A 43 -11.70 -1.20 -9.65
CA ARG A 43 -11.20 -0.04 -10.40
C ARG A 43 -9.67 -0.05 -10.56
N MET A 44 -8.94 -0.50 -9.54
CA MET A 44 -7.48 -0.61 -9.60
C MET A 44 -7.06 -1.70 -10.59
N VAL A 45 -7.65 -2.89 -10.52
CA VAL A 45 -7.38 -4.00 -11.44
C VAL A 45 -7.68 -3.59 -12.88
N GLU A 46 -8.79 -2.90 -13.14
CA GLU A 46 -9.11 -2.41 -14.48
C GLU A 46 -8.16 -1.32 -14.97
N ARG A 47 -7.75 -0.38 -14.10
CA ARG A 47 -6.82 0.69 -14.47
C ARG A 47 -5.41 0.15 -14.75
N VAL A 48 -4.92 -0.80 -13.97
CA VAL A 48 -3.62 -1.43 -14.21
C VAL A 48 -3.69 -2.40 -15.38
N GLY A 49 -4.78 -3.18 -15.46
CA GLY A 49 -5.06 -4.11 -16.55
C GLY A 49 -5.09 -3.44 -17.91
N SER A 50 -5.78 -2.30 -18.03
CA SER A 50 -5.82 -1.51 -19.27
C SER A 50 -4.47 -0.94 -19.66
N LYS A 51 -3.66 -0.43 -18.71
CA LYS A 51 -2.37 0.19 -19.04
C LYS A 51 -1.26 -0.80 -19.35
N LEU A 52 -1.31 -1.98 -18.74
CA LEU A 52 -0.41 -3.08 -19.06
C LEU A 52 -0.95 -3.97 -20.19
N GLU A 53 -2.15 -3.71 -20.69
CA GLU A 53 -2.82 -4.52 -21.72
C GLU A 53 -2.85 -6.00 -21.29
N LEU A 54 -3.29 -6.24 -20.05
CA LEU A 54 -3.30 -7.58 -19.47
C LEU A 54 -4.39 -8.44 -20.09
N ASP A 55 -4.05 -9.70 -20.34
CA ASP A 55 -5.03 -10.72 -20.69
C ASP A 55 -5.87 -11.17 -19.46
N ALA A 56 -6.84 -12.06 -19.69
CA ALA A 56 -7.72 -12.55 -18.65
C ALA A 56 -6.99 -13.30 -17.51
N SER A 57 -5.95 -14.07 -17.84
CA SER A 57 -5.18 -14.83 -16.85
C SER A 57 -4.30 -13.89 -16.00
N GLN A 58 -3.66 -12.92 -16.64
CA GLN A 58 -2.84 -11.91 -15.98
C GLN A 58 -3.71 -11.00 -15.08
N LYS A 59 -4.91 -10.63 -15.52
CA LYS A 59 -5.89 -9.89 -14.69
C LYS A 59 -6.31 -10.69 -13.45
N GLN A 60 -6.54 -11.99 -13.57
CA GLN A 60 -6.86 -12.84 -12.41
C GLN A 60 -5.73 -12.84 -11.38
N LYS A 61 -4.48 -12.98 -11.81
CA LYS A 61 -3.31 -12.92 -10.92
C LYS A 61 -3.17 -11.56 -10.24
N LEU A 62 -3.45 -10.48 -10.97
CA LEU A 62 -3.49 -9.13 -10.40
C LEU A 62 -4.61 -8.97 -9.35
N THR A 63 -5.78 -9.58 -9.56
CA THR A 63 -6.87 -9.59 -8.58
C THR A 63 -6.45 -10.29 -7.29
N VAL A 64 -5.80 -11.45 -7.39
CA VAL A 64 -5.28 -12.18 -6.22
C VAL A 64 -4.26 -11.33 -5.46
N LEU A 65 -3.33 -10.67 -6.16
CA LEU A 65 -2.40 -9.74 -5.53
C LEU A 65 -3.13 -8.60 -4.80
N ALA A 66 -4.16 -8.03 -5.43
CA ALA A 66 -4.95 -6.96 -4.84
C ALA A 66 -5.70 -7.39 -3.58
N GLU A 67 -6.22 -8.62 -3.56
CA GLU A 67 -6.88 -9.24 -2.41
C GLU A 67 -5.91 -9.42 -1.23
N LYS A 68 -4.70 -9.93 -1.49
CA LYS A 68 -3.68 -10.10 -0.45
C LYS A 68 -3.23 -8.75 0.13
N LEU A 69 -3.05 -7.74 -0.71
CA LEU A 69 -2.72 -6.38 -0.26
C LEU A 69 -3.84 -5.76 0.58
N GLN A 70 -5.10 -5.99 0.20
CA GLN A 70 -6.24 -5.51 0.98
C GLN A 70 -6.31 -6.21 2.35
N ALA A 71 -6.21 -7.54 2.38
CA ALA A 71 -6.21 -8.30 3.62
C ALA A 71 -5.08 -7.83 4.55
N GLN A 72 -3.88 -7.57 4.02
CA GLN A 72 -2.77 -7.00 4.80
C GLN A 72 -3.09 -5.61 5.33
N ARG A 73 -3.74 -4.75 4.53
CA ARG A 73 -4.15 -3.41 4.96
C ARG A 73 -5.16 -3.48 6.10
N GLU A 74 -6.14 -4.38 6.01
CA GLU A 74 -7.12 -4.61 7.07
C GLU A 74 -6.47 -5.13 8.34
N ALA A 75 -5.57 -6.11 8.21
CA ALA A 75 -4.77 -6.64 9.33
C ALA A 75 -3.92 -5.53 9.99
N MET A 76 -3.28 -4.66 9.22
CA MET A 76 -2.52 -3.52 9.75
C MET A 76 -3.39 -2.43 10.38
N ARG A 77 -4.65 -2.30 9.94
CA ARG A 77 -5.61 -1.37 10.53
C ARG A 77 -6.09 -1.89 11.88
N GLY A 78 -6.34 -3.20 11.99
CA GLY A 78 -6.69 -3.87 13.25
C GLY A 78 -5.50 -4.06 14.22
N ALA A 79 -4.28 -4.15 13.71
CA ALA A 79 -3.07 -4.22 14.52
C ALA A 79 -2.86 -2.91 15.30
N GLY A 80 -2.77 -2.99 16.63
CA GLY A 80 -2.75 -1.82 17.52
C GLY A 80 -4.03 -1.59 18.31
N GLY A 81 -5.05 -2.45 18.16
CA GLY A 81 -6.32 -2.38 18.88
C GLY A 81 -7.48 -1.78 18.08
N ALA A 82 -8.61 -1.58 18.74
CA ALA A 82 -9.83 -1.07 18.11
C ALA A 82 -9.72 0.43 17.75
N GLY A 83 -10.34 0.83 16.64
CA GLY A 83 -10.39 2.21 16.17
C GLY A 83 -9.48 2.49 14.97
N ASP A 84 -9.51 3.73 14.48
CA ASP A 84 -8.69 4.12 13.34
C ASP A 84 -7.21 4.31 13.74
N PRO A 85 -6.25 4.09 12.84
CA PRO A 85 -4.82 4.23 13.16
C PRO A 85 -4.44 5.58 13.79
N ARG A 86 -5.17 6.65 13.44
CA ARG A 86 -5.00 7.98 14.05
C ARG A 86 -5.46 8.03 15.50
N SER A 87 -6.53 7.35 15.88
CA SER A 87 -6.99 7.33 17.27
C SER A 87 -6.04 6.52 18.15
N GLN A 88 -5.57 5.37 17.66
CA GLN A 88 -4.54 4.56 18.33
C GLN A 88 -3.27 5.38 18.61
N PHE A 89 -2.80 6.14 17.62
CA PHE A 89 -1.64 7.00 17.78
C PHE A 89 -1.90 8.16 18.76
N LYS A 90 -3.06 8.81 18.69
CA LYS A 90 -3.44 9.88 19.63
C LYS A 90 -3.51 9.36 21.08
N ALA A 91 -3.96 8.12 21.29
CA ALA A 91 -4.07 7.52 22.60
C ALA A 91 -2.71 7.45 23.33
N LEU A 92 -1.59 7.32 22.60
CA LEU A 92 -0.24 7.33 23.16
C LEU A 92 0.10 8.63 23.90
N PHE A 93 -0.58 9.73 23.54
CA PHE A 93 -0.37 11.07 24.08
C PHE A 93 -1.51 11.53 25.01
N ALA A 94 -2.42 10.63 25.40
CA ALA A 94 -3.58 11.00 26.21
C ALA A 94 -3.20 11.36 27.67
N GLY A 95 -2.04 10.90 28.14
CA GLY A 95 -1.52 11.20 29.47
C GLY A 95 -0.56 12.39 29.52
N ASN A 96 -0.10 12.73 30.72
CA ASN A 96 0.89 13.79 30.95
C ASN A 96 2.28 13.46 30.36
N LYS A 97 2.53 12.20 30.02
CA LYS A 97 3.75 11.70 29.38
C LYS A 97 3.35 10.75 28.26
N LEU A 98 4.24 10.60 27.27
CA LEU A 98 4.11 9.58 26.25
C LEU A 98 4.07 8.19 26.89
N ASP A 99 3.06 7.41 26.54
CA ASP A 99 2.99 5.99 26.90
C ASP A 99 3.95 5.19 26.01
N GLN A 100 5.19 5.06 26.49
CA GLN A 100 6.25 4.34 25.78
C GLN A 100 5.94 2.83 25.67
N ALA A 101 5.26 2.25 26.65
CA ALA A 101 4.90 0.83 26.64
C ALA A 101 3.85 0.55 25.56
N ALA A 102 2.81 1.38 25.48
CA ALA A 102 1.81 1.29 24.42
C ALA A 102 2.41 1.58 23.04
N ALA A 103 3.36 2.51 22.93
CA ALA A 103 4.04 2.81 21.67
C ALA A 103 4.86 1.61 21.17
N THR A 104 5.64 0.97 22.03
CA THR A 104 6.40 -0.25 21.71
C THR A 104 5.46 -1.37 21.27
N ARG A 105 4.39 -1.62 22.03
CA ARG A 105 3.39 -2.62 21.69
C ARG A 105 2.74 -2.37 20.32
N LEU A 106 2.39 -1.11 20.02
CA LEU A 106 1.80 -0.73 18.74
C LEU A 106 2.74 -1.05 17.57
N VAL A 107 4.04 -0.78 17.72
CA VAL A 107 5.06 -1.10 16.72
C VAL A 107 5.23 -2.60 16.56
N ASP A 108 5.27 -3.35 17.66
CA ASP A 108 5.44 -4.80 17.63
C ASP A 108 4.25 -5.51 16.96
N GLU A 109 3.03 -5.08 17.27
CA GLU A 109 1.81 -5.64 16.67
C GLU A 109 1.76 -5.35 15.16
N LYS A 110 2.09 -4.11 14.74
CA LYS A 110 2.13 -3.77 13.31
C LYS A 110 3.26 -4.49 12.58
N THR A 111 4.43 -4.62 13.21
CA THR A 111 5.56 -5.36 12.65
C THR A 111 5.22 -6.84 12.47
N SER A 112 4.54 -7.44 13.46
CA SER A 112 4.08 -8.82 13.40
C SER A 112 3.06 -9.03 12.29
N ALA A 113 2.08 -8.12 12.14
CA ALA A 113 1.12 -8.17 11.04
C ALA A 113 1.80 -8.12 9.66
N VAL A 114 2.81 -7.25 9.50
CA VAL A 114 3.61 -7.20 8.27
C VAL A 114 4.37 -8.51 8.06
N ARG A 115 5.08 -9.01 9.07
CA ARG A 115 5.87 -10.24 8.97
C ARG A 115 5.02 -11.44 8.58
N ASN A 116 3.83 -11.57 9.16
CA ASN A 116 2.93 -12.69 8.90
C ASN A 116 2.31 -12.62 7.50
N GLY A 117 1.97 -11.41 7.00
CA GLY A 117 1.37 -11.24 5.67
C GLY A 117 2.37 -11.16 4.51
N SER A 118 3.65 -10.87 4.79
CA SER A 118 4.66 -10.63 3.75
C SER A 118 4.86 -11.81 2.80
N PRO A 119 4.98 -13.07 3.25
CA PRO A 119 5.26 -14.19 2.36
C PRO A 119 4.20 -14.38 1.26
N GLU A 120 2.92 -14.28 1.61
CA GLU A 120 1.82 -14.47 0.65
C GLU A 120 1.76 -13.35 -0.40
N ILE A 121 2.08 -12.13 0.01
CA ILE A 121 2.09 -10.97 -0.89
C ILE A 121 3.27 -11.04 -1.83
N ILE A 122 4.45 -11.45 -1.33
CA ILE A 122 5.63 -11.65 -2.15
C ILE A 122 5.35 -12.74 -3.19
N ALA A 123 4.75 -13.86 -2.78
CA ALA A 123 4.37 -14.93 -3.69
C ALA A 123 3.38 -14.44 -4.77
N ALA A 124 2.29 -13.79 -4.37
CA ALA A 124 1.30 -13.27 -5.33
C ALA A 124 1.88 -12.18 -6.27
N ALA A 125 2.82 -11.38 -5.78
CA ALA A 125 3.50 -10.37 -6.58
C ALA A 125 4.42 -11.01 -7.61
N ALA A 126 5.16 -12.06 -7.23
CA ALA A 126 5.98 -12.85 -8.14
C ALA A 126 5.11 -13.53 -9.20
N ASP A 127 4.03 -14.23 -8.79
CA ASP A 127 3.12 -14.92 -9.70
C ASP A 127 2.53 -13.98 -10.77
N PHE A 128 2.17 -12.75 -10.36
CA PHE A 128 1.71 -11.71 -11.27
C PHE A 128 2.84 -11.24 -12.19
N PHE A 129 3.97 -10.81 -11.65
CA PHE A 129 5.06 -10.21 -12.43
C PHE A 129 5.69 -11.20 -13.42
N ASP A 130 5.87 -12.45 -13.02
CA ASP A 130 6.45 -13.52 -13.83
C ASP A 130 5.49 -13.97 -14.94
N SER A 131 4.18 -13.69 -14.81
CA SER A 131 3.20 -13.91 -15.87
C SER A 131 3.22 -12.86 -16.97
N LEU A 132 3.89 -11.72 -16.74
CA LEU A 132 3.96 -10.62 -17.69
C LEU A 132 5.03 -10.90 -18.76
N ASN A 133 4.77 -10.45 -19.99
CA ASN A 133 5.80 -10.45 -21.03
C ASN A 133 6.85 -9.35 -20.80
N ALA A 134 7.96 -9.39 -21.53
CA ALA A 134 9.08 -8.45 -21.35
C ALA A 134 8.67 -6.96 -21.46
N ALA A 135 7.78 -6.62 -22.39
CA ALA A 135 7.30 -5.25 -22.58
C ALA A 135 6.41 -4.80 -21.39
N GLN A 136 5.52 -5.67 -20.92
CA GLN A 136 4.68 -5.43 -19.76
C GLN A 136 5.51 -5.27 -18.48
N GLN A 137 6.49 -6.14 -18.26
CA GLN A 137 7.41 -6.01 -17.13
C GLN A 137 8.19 -4.69 -17.19
N GLN A 138 8.62 -4.25 -18.38
CA GLN A 138 9.29 -2.95 -18.53
C GLN A 138 8.37 -1.79 -18.15
N LYS A 139 7.08 -1.83 -18.54
CA LYS A 139 6.09 -0.83 -18.11
C LYS A 139 5.97 -0.78 -16.57
N VAL A 140 6.03 -1.92 -15.89
CA VAL A 140 6.03 -2.00 -14.42
C VAL A 140 7.30 -1.37 -13.82
N ARG A 141 8.48 -1.67 -14.36
CA ARG A 141 9.76 -1.07 -13.91
C ARG A 141 9.75 0.46 -14.08
N ASP A 142 9.38 0.93 -15.26
CA ASP A 142 9.23 2.36 -15.57
C ASP A 142 8.27 3.08 -14.63
N PHE A 143 7.19 2.40 -14.21
CA PHE A 143 6.25 2.94 -13.23
C PHE A 143 6.91 3.14 -11.86
N MET A 144 7.69 2.15 -11.41
CA MET A 144 8.42 2.22 -10.14
C MET A 144 9.46 3.33 -10.15
N ASP A 145 10.26 3.42 -11.22
CA ASP A 145 11.33 4.42 -11.34
C ASP A 145 10.79 5.86 -11.38
N ARG A 146 9.60 6.06 -11.96
CA ARG A 146 8.97 7.38 -12.09
C ARG A 146 8.15 7.78 -10.86
N GLY A 147 8.14 6.96 -9.81
CA GLY A 147 7.47 7.25 -8.55
C GLY A 147 5.96 7.49 -8.68
N GLY A 148 5.31 6.88 -9.68
CA GLY A 148 3.84 6.94 -9.87
C GLY A 148 3.24 8.31 -10.26
N ARG A 149 4.03 9.39 -10.25
CA ARG A 149 3.52 10.78 -10.43
C ARG A 149 2.97 11.08 -11.83
N ARG A 150 3.40 10.35 -12.87
CA ARG A 150 2.99 10.62 -14.27
C ARG A 150 1.64 10.01 -14.67
N TRP A 151 1.05 9.14 -13.84
CA TRP A 151 -0.22 8.46 -14.15
C TRP A 151 -1.48 9.31 -13.89
N ARG A 152 -1.29 10.56 -13.45
CA ARG A 152 -2.34 11.56 -13.18
C ARG A 152 -2.48 12.62 -14.29
N HIS A 153 -1.61 12.64 -15.31
CA HIS A 153 -1.50 13.74 -16.27
C HIS A 153 -1.80 13.42 -17.74
N HIS A 154 -2.26 12.21 -18.07
CA HIS A 154 -2.85 11.93 -19.38
C HIS A 154 -4.29 11.47 -19.16
N GLY A 155 -5.17 12.46 -19.15
CA GLY A 155 -6.57 12.37 -19.57
C GLY A 155 -6.74 13.38 -20.68
#